data_AF-A0A6A4GGR0-F1
#
_entry.id   AF-A0A6A4GGR0-F1
#
_cell.length_a   1.000
_cell.length_b   1.000
_cell.length_c   1.000
_cell.angle_alpha   90.00
_cell.angle_beta   90.00
_cell.angle_gamma   90.00
#
_symmetry.space_group_name_H-M   'P 1'
#
loop_
_entity.id
_entity.type
_entity.pdbx_description
1 polymer ?
#
loop_
_entity_poly.entity_id
_entity_poly.type
_entity_poly.pdbx_seq_one_letter_code
_entity_poly.pdbx_strand_id
1 'polypeptide(L)'
;MHGNLKQTAGLFEINARLAHASLAKVCIIYLLKSTNGSYFRQLKEWEVQHKSPTYYYAAKYWGAHTKLVQEAGHETDLDGLTRDFLKKNAPFETWATIIDLRYNGDIASPLYYAAKYGLIRSAQDLILSSECDINAQEGEFGNALQGAASKGNEAIVQLLLTHEADVNAQGGYYGNALQAAAFNWK
;
A
#
# COMPACT_ATOMS: atom_id res chain seq x y z
N MET A 1 -15.04 31.75 41.82
CA MET A 1 -14.93 31.59 40.36
C MET A 1 -13.51 31.14 40.03
N HIS A 2 -13.28 29.83 39.94
CA HIS A 2 -12.03 29.28 39.42
C HIS A 2 -12.43 28.35 38.28
N GLY A 3 -12.32 28.87 37.06
CA GLY A 3 -12.54 28.12 35.83
C GLY A 3 -11.47 27.03 35.72
N ASN A 4 -11.92 25.79 35.68
CA ASN A 4 -11.05 24.62 35.66
C ASN A 4 -10.51 24.45 34.23
N LEU A 5 -9.28 24.91 34.01
CA LEU A 5 -8.49 24.78 32.77
C LEU A 5 -8.17 23.32 32.36
N LYS A 6 -8.81 22.32 32.98
CA LYS A 6 -8.65 20.90 32.65
C LYS A 6 -9.52 20.42 31.50
N GLN A 7 -10.44 21.25 30.98
CA GLN A 7 -11.34 20.86 29.88
C GLN A 7 -10.82 21.22 28.48
N THR A 8 -9.70 21.95 28.37
CA THR A 8 -9.11 22.37 27.09
C THR A 8 -7.93 21.52 26.62
N ALA A 9 -7.46 20.55 27.41
CA ALA A 9 -6.35 19.68 27.02
C ALA A 9 -6.72 18.65 25.94
N GLY A 10 -8.01 18.29 25.81
CA GLY A 10 -8.50 17.37 24.78
C GLY A 10 -8.75 18.02 23.41
N LEU A 11 -8.56 19.34 23.26
CA LEU A 11 -8.86 20.10 22.04
C LEU A 11 -7.66 20.27 21.09
N PHE A 12 -6.47 19.85 21.51
CA PHE A 12 -5.21 20.03 20.75
C PHE A 12 -4.44 18.74 20.48
N GLU A 13 -4.99 17.57 20.82
CA GLU A 13 -4.46 16.33 20.27
C GLU A 13 -4.84 16.30 18.80
N ILE A 14 -3.88 16.57 17.91
CA ILE A 14 -4.06 16.33 16.48
C ILE A 14 -4.51 14.88 16.40
N ASN A 15 -5.78 14.67 16.01
CA ASN A 15 -6.33 13.34 15.88
C ASN A 15 -5.51 12.63 14.80
N ALA A 16 -4.57 11.79 15.24
CA ALA A 16 -3.57 11.19 14.36
C ALA A 16 -4.22 10.42 13.21
N ARG A 17 -5.39 9.81 13.47
CA ARG A 17 -6.20 9.17 12.44
C ARG A 17 -6.70 10.18 11.40
N LEU A 18 -7.25 11.33 11.80
CA LEU A 18 -7.67 12.38 10.85
C LEU A 18 -6.50 12.96 10.05
N ALA A 19 -5.32 13.07 10.67
CA ALA A 19 -4.11 13.51 9.97
C ALA A 19 -3.68 12.49 8.91
N HIS A 20 -3.62 11.21 9.27
CA HIS A 20 -3.34 10.13 8.31
C HIS A 20 -4.39 10.04 7.20
N ALA A 21 -5.66 10.20 7.51
CA ALA A 21 -6.72 10.24 6.52
C ALA A 21 -6.53 11.38 5.52
N SER A 22 -6.28 12.59 6.02
CA SER A 22 -6.00 13.77 5.18
C SER A 22 -4.78 13.55 4.28
N LEU A 23 -3.67 13.05 4.84
CA LEU A 23 -2.46 12.77 4.08
C LEU A 23 -2.67 11.67 3.04
N ALA A 24 -3.33 10.57 3.39
CA ALA A 24 -3.63 9.48 2.48
C ALA A 24 -4.47 9.97 1.29
N LYS A 25 -5.56 10.69 1.55
CA LYS A 25 -6.43 11.27 0.51
C LYS A 25 -5.67 12.20 -0.41
N VAL A 26 -4.89 13.15 0.15
CA VAL A 26 -4.09 14.10 -0.64
C VAL A 26 -3.07 13.36 -1.50
N CYS A 27 -2.36 12.38 -0.93
CA CYS A 27 -1.38 11.60 -1.68
C CYS A 27 -2.03 10.83 -2.82
N ILE A 28 -3.12 10.10 -2.56
CA ILE A 28 -3.83 9.33 -3.59
C ILE A 28 -4.38 10.24 -4.69
N ILE A 29 -5.02 11.36 -4.34
CA ILE A 29 -5.53 12.32 -5.32
C ILE A 29 -4.39 12.90 -6.17
N TYR A 30 -3.25 13.20 -5.55
CA TYR A 30 -2.08 13.72 -6.27
C TYR A 30 -1.51 12.69 -7.25
N LEU A 31 -1.42 11.41 -6.84
CA LEU A 31 -1.00 10.31 -7.70
C LEU A 31 -1.99 10.08 -8.85
N LEU A 32 -3.30 10.07 -8.58
CA LEU A 32 -4.36 9.92 -9.58
C LEU A 32 -4.32 11.00 -10.67
N LYS A 33 -3.93 12.24 -10.31
CA LYS A 33 -3.80 13.35 -11.26
C LYS A 33 -2.52 13.30 -12.09
N SER A 34 -1.52 12.52 -11.67
CA SER A 34 -0.24 12.45 -12.37
C SER A 34 -0.31 11.46 -13.52
N THR A 35 -0.31 11.98 -14.74
CA THR A 35 -0.26 11.19 -15.98
C THR A 35 1.14 11.18 -16.61
N ASN A 36 2.15 11.72 -15.92
CA ASN A 36 3.52 11.88 -16.41
C ASN A 36 4.35 10.57 -16.37
N GLY A 37 3.73 9.42 -16.67
CA GLY A 37 4.37 8.11 -16.59
C GLY A 37 5.64 7.98 -17.42
N SER A 38 5.68 8.60 -18.60
CA SER A 38 6.85 8.59 -19.49
C SER A 38 8.02 9.43 -18.97
N TYR A 39 7.75 10.49 -18.21
CA TYR A 39 8.77 11.34 -17.59
C TYR A 39 9.48 10.59 -16.46
N PHE A 40 8.71 9.97 -15.55
CA PHE A 40 9.29 9.29 -14.40
C PHE A 40 10.03 8.00 -14.76
N ARG A 41 9.63 7.31 -15.84
CA ARG A 41 10.34 6.12 -16.35
C ARG A 41 11.81 6.37 -16.71
N GLN A 42 12.20 7.63 -16.96
CA GLN A 42 13.56 8.00 -17.35
C GLN A 42 14.44 8.37 -16.15
N LEU A 43 13.87 8.48 -14.95
CA LEU A 43 14.53 8.99 -13.77
C LEU A 43 14.93 7.86 -12.82
N LYS A 44 16.10 7.98 -12.21
CA LYS A 44 16.48 7.16 -11.04
C LYS A 44 15.70 7.61 -9.80
N GLU A 45 15.59 6.73 -8.81
CA GLU A 45 14.84 7.00 -7.56
C GLU A 45 15.25 8.33 -6.92
N TRP A 46 16.55 8.56 -6.78
CA TRP A 46 17.07 9.80 -6.20
C TRP A 46 16.72 11.03 -7.06
N GLU A 47 16.62 10.91 -8.37
CA GLU A 47 16.21 12.03 -9.23
C GLU A 47 14.74 12.36 -9.03
N VAL A 48 13.87 11.35 -8.92
CA VAL A 48 12.45 11.55 -8.59
C VAL A 48 12.31 12.27 -7.25
N GLN A 49 13.08 11.85 -6.25
CA GLN A 49 13.09 12.47 -4.92
C GLN A 49 13.47 13.95 -4.96
N HIS A 50 14.47 14.34 -5.77
CA HIS A 50 14.94 15.73 -5.83
C HIS A 50 14.13 16.60 -6.78
N LYS A 51 13.72 16.07 -7.95
CA LYS A 51 12.97 16.81 -8.97
C LYS A 51 11.48 16.91 -8.67
N SER A 52 10.93 15.98 -7.87
CA SER A 52 9.51 15.91 -7.55
C SER A 52 9.27 15.38 -6.13
N PRO A 53 9.73 16.10 -5.09
CA PRO A 53 9.72 15.62 -3.70
C PRO A 53 8.30 15.29 -3.19
N THR A 54 7.30 16.10 -3.57
CA THR A 54 5.89 15.84 -3.19
C THR A 54 5.36 14.57 -3.83
N TYR A 55 5.72 14.31 -5.09
CA TYR A 55 5.30 13.08 -5.78
C TYR A 55 5.98 11.86 -5.16
N TYR A 56 7.28 11.95 -4.90
CA TYR A 56 8.03 10.89 -4.23
C TYR A 56 7.43 10.57 -2.85
N TYR A 57 7.10 11.59 -2.07
CA TYR A 57 6.44 11.42 -0.78
C TYR A 57 5.09 10.71 -0.94
N ALA A 58 4.23 11.23 -1.83
CA ALA A 58 2.92 10.64 -2.07
C ALA A 58 3.05 9.16 -2.49
N ALA A 59 3.91 8.87 -3.47
CA ALA A 59 4.13 7.52 -3.97
C ALA A 59 4.61 6.56 -2.87
N LYS A 60 5.49 7.02 -1.99
CA LYS A 60 6.12 6.19 -0.96
C LYS A 60 5.24 5.95 0.26
N TYR A 61 4.42 6.93 0.66
CA TYR A 61 3.78 6.93 1.98
C TYR A 61 2.26 6.83 1.96
N TRP A 62 1.58 6.97 0.81
CA TRP A 62 0.11 6.89 0.76
C TRP A 62 -0.42 5.59 1.39
N GLY A 63 0.17 4.43 1.05
CA GLY A 63 -0.28 3.13 1.54
C GLY A 63 -0.07 2.95 3.04
N ALA A 64 1.00 3.51 3.60
CA ALA A 64 1.25 3.48 5.04
C ALA A 64 0.22 4.32 5.81
N HIS A 65 -0.15 5.49 5.29
CA HIS A 65 -1.22 6.30 5.87
C HIS A 65 -2.58 5.59 5.77
N THR A 66 -2.90 4.99 4.64
CA THR A 66 -4.15 4.24 4.46
C THR A 66 -4.23 3.06 5.43
N LYS A 67 -3.14 2.30 5.60
CA LYS A 67 -3.06 1.19 6.56
C LYS A 67 -3.42 1.64 7.98
N LEU A 68 -2.78 2.71 8.47
CA LEU A 68 -3.04 3.23 9.83
C LEU A 68 -4.48 3.68 10.04
N VAL A 69 -5.13 4.24 9.00
CA VAL A 69 -6.54 4.59 9.07
C VAL A 69 -7.41 3.33 9.16
N GLN A 70 -7.14 2.31 8.35
CA GLN A 70 -7.89 1.05 8.33
C GLN A 70 -7.74 0.24 9.63
N GLU A 71 -6.57 0.26 10.26
CA GLU A 71 -6.32 -0.33 11.58
C GLU A 71 -7.08 0.41 12.70
N ALA A 72 -7.21 1.74 12.59
CA ALA A 72 -7.92 2.57 13.56
C ALA A 72 -9.44 2.65 13.32
N GLY A 73 -9.94 2.12 12.20
CA GLY A 73 -11.37 2.01 11.90
C GLY A 73 -11.72 2.15 10.41
N HIS A 74 -13.01 2.30 10.11
CA HIS A 74 -13.50 2.41 8.74
C HIS A 74 -13.57 3.88 8.28
N GLU A 75 -13.13 4.16 7.05
CA GLU A 75 -13.28 5.46 6.41
C GLU A 75 -13.61 5.32 4.92
N THR A 76 -14.92 5.32 4.62
CA THR A 76 -15.48 4.99 3.31
C THR A 76 -14.89 5.81 2.15
N ASP A 77 -14.68 7.11 2.33
CA ASP A 77 -14.13 7.98 1.28
C ASP A 77 -12.70 7.58 0.89
N LEU A 78 -11.87 7.25 1.88
CA LEU A 78 -10.49 6.84 1.66
C LEU A 78 -10.44 5.46 1.00
N ASP A 79 -11.35 4.56 1.38
CA ASP A 79 -11.45 3.24 0.77
C ASP A 79 -11.90 3.32 -0.69
N GLY A 80 -12.81 4.24 -1.01
CA GLY A 80 -13.21 4.56 -2.39
C GLY A 80 -12.03 5.07 -3.24
N LEU A 81 -11.30 6.06 -2.72
CA LEU A 81 -10.11 6.60 -3.41
C LEU A 81 -9.03 5.54 -3.60
N THR A 82 -8.78 4.71 -2.59
CA THR A 82 -7.80 3.62 -2.66
C THR A 82 -8.18 2.60 -3.72
N ARG A 83 -9.47 2.21 -3.78
CA ARG A 83 -10.00 1.32 -4.81
C ARG A 83 -9.81 1.90 -6.21
N ASP A 84 -10.12 3.19 -6.40
CA ASP A 84 -9.97 3.86 -7.69
C ASP A 84 -8.49 3.95 -8.12
N PHE A 85 -7.59 4.18 -7.17
CA PHE A 85 -6.15 4.23 -7.43
C PHE A 85 -5.55 2.87 -7.77
N LEU A 86 -6.03 1.80 -7.17
CA LEU A 86 -5.55 0.44 -7.43
C LEU A 86 -6.14 -0.18 -8.72
N LYS A 87 -6.97 0.55 -9.47
CA LYS A 87 -7.34 0.12 -10.83
C LYS A 87 -6.11 0.18 -11.72
N LYS A 88 -5.81 -0.89 -12.45
CA LYS A 88 -4.64 -1.01 -13.35
C LYS A 88 -4.77 -0.08 -14.57
N ASN A 89 -4.61 1.21 -14.34
CA ASN A 89 -4.70 2.31 -15.30
C ASN A 89 -3.40 3.15 -15.27
N ALA A 90 -3.32 4.19 -16.10
CA ALA A 90 -2.08 4.94 -16.27
C ALA A 90 -1.49 5.55 -14.97
N PRO A 91 -2.29 6.13 -14.04
CA PRO A 91 -1.79 6.55 -12.72
C PRO A 91 -1.17 5.41 -11.90
N PHE A 92 -1.84 4.25 -11.83
CA PHE A 92 -1.33 3.07 -11.13
C PHE A 92 -0.01 2.61 -11.74
N GLU A 93 0.06 2.47 -13.07
CA GLU A 93 1.28 2.03 -13.75
C GLU A 93 2.45 2.99 -13.54
N THR A 94 2.17 4.29 -13.59
CA THR A 94 3.16 5.34 -13.34
C THR A 94 3.73 5.23 -11.94
N TRP A 95 2.86 5.08 -10.95
CA TRP A 95 3.25 4.92 -9.56
C TRP A 95 4.05 3.62 -9.33
N ALA A 96 3.55 2.50 -9.85
CA ALA A 96 4.19 1.19 -9.70
C ALA A 96 5.62 1.20 -10.28
N THR A 97 5.81 1.82 -11.44
CA THR A 97 7.15 1.97 -12.05
C THR A 97 8.14 2.67 -11.13
N ILE A 98 7.69 3.63 -10.32
CA ILE A 98 8.55 4.40 -9.40
C ILE A 98 8.87 3.61 -8.14
N ILE A 99 7.91 2.86 -7.61
CA ILE A 99 8.11 2.07 -6.39
C ILE A 99 8.93 0.82 -6.67
N ASP A 100 8.81 0.26 -7.87
CA ASP A 100 9.49 -0.96 -8.29
C ASP A 100 10.68 -0.66 -9.23
N LEU A 101 11.29 0.53 -9.14
CA LEU A 101 12.45 0.94 -9.97
C LEU A 101 13.63 -0.05 -9.97
N ARG A 102 13.72 -0.93 -8.97
CA ARG A 102 14.79 -1.95 -8.85
C ARG A 102 14.35 -3.35 -9.29
N TYR A 103 13.08 -3.53 -9.61
CA TYR A 103 12.51 -4.80 -10.05
C TYR A 103 12.35 -4.78 -11.58
N ASN A 104 13.01 -5.71 -12.26
CA ASN A 104 13.03 -5.79 -13.72
C ASN A 104 11.83 -6.57 -14.31
N GLY A 105 10.86 -6.99 -13.49
CA GLY A 105 9.67 -7.69 -13.97
C GLY A 105 8.52 -6.76 -14.32
N ASP A 106 7.44 -7.34 -14.82
CA ASP A 106 6.20 -6.61 -15.10
C ASP A 106 5.59 -6.01 -13.83
N ILE A 107 4.81 -4.94 -14.00
CA ILE A 107 4.04 -4.34 -12.91
C ILE A 107 3.08 -5.40 -12.35
N ALA A 108 3.26 -5.69 -11.05
CA ALA A 108 2.47 -6.66 -10.32
C ALA A 108 1.00 -6.24 -10.20
N SER A 109 0.14 -7.18 -9.81
CA SER A 109 -1.28 -6.95 -9.64
C SER A 109 -1.57 -5.96 -8.50
N PRO A 110 -2.75 -5.34 -8.53
CA PRO A 110 -3.24 -4.57 -7.39
C PRO A 110 -3.27 -5.37 -6.07
N LEU A 111 -3.51 -6.68 -6.12
CA LEU A 111 -3.55 -7.53 -4.93
C LEU A 111 -2.16 -7.63 -4.29
N TYR A 112 -1.11 -7.79 -5.11
CA TYR A 112 0.28 -7.78 -4.61
C TYR A 112 0.60 -6.51 -3.84
N TYR A 113 0.24 -5.34 -4.38
CA TYR A 113 0.50 -4.08 -3.67
C TYR A 113 -0.39 -3.89 -2.45
N ALA A 114 -1.68 -4.22 -2.53
CA ALA A 114 -2.56 -4.19 -1.36
C ALA A 114 -2.00 -5.06 -0.22
N ALA A 115 -1.44 -6.22 -0.56
CA ALA A 115 -0.81 -7.11 0.40
C ALA A 115 0.51 -6.57 0.97
N LYS A 116 1.40 -6.03 0.13
CA LYS A 116 2.64 -5.36 0.53
C LYS A 116 2.38 -4.17 1.46
N TYR A 117 1.32 -3.40 1.22
CA TYR A 117 0.99 -2.21 2.02
C TYR A 117 0.04 -2.47 3.19
N GLY A 118 -0.55 -3.67 3.31
CA GLY A 118 -1.44 -4.02 4.43
C GLY A 118 -2.85 -3.43 4.29
N LEU A 119 -3.34 -3.25 3.07
CA LEU A 119 -4.61 -2.60 2.76
C LEU A 119 -5.76 -3.61 2.80
N ILE A 120 -6.19 -3.99 3.99
CA ILE A 120 -7.12 -5.13 4.21
C ILE A 120 -8.43 -5.02 3.44
N ARG A 121 -9.01 -3.82 3.34
CA ARG A 121 -10.28 -3.61 2.63
C ARG A 121 -10.09 -3.78 1.12
N SER A 122 -9.03 -3.18 0.58
CA SER A 122 -8.72 -3.30 -0.84
C SER A 122 -8.34 -4.73 -1.21
N ALA A 123 -7.57 -5.43 -0.38
CA ALA A 123 -7.25 -6.83 -0.57
C ALA A 123 -8.52 -7.70 -0.59
N GLN A 124 -9.44 -7.50 0.36
CA GLN A 124 -10.72 -8.21 0.40
C GLN A 124 -11.53 -7.97 -0.88
N ASP A 125 -11.65 -6.72 -1.32
CA ASP A 125 -12.41 -6.36 -2.51
C ASP A 125 -11.79 -6.95 -3.79
N LEU A 126 -10.46 -6.98 -3.87
CA LEU A 126 -9.73 -7.55 -5.00
C LEU A 126 -9.89 -9.07 -5.05
N ILE A 127 -9.75 -9.77 -3.93
CA ILE A 127 -9.93 -11.23 -3.85
C ILE A 127 -11.34 -11.65 -4.28
N LEU A 128 -12.35 -10.84 -3.97
CA LEU A 128 -13.73 -11.10 -4.36
C LEU A 128 -14.03 -10.74 -5.83
N SER A 129 -13.10 -10.15 -6.56
CA SER A 129 -13.26 -9.84 -7.98
C SER A 129 -13.03 -11.08 -8.85
N SER A 130 -13.78 -11.22 -9.94
CA SER A 130 -13.69 -12.38 -10.84
C SER A 130 -12.37 -12.48 -11.61
N GLU A 131 -11.59 -11.40 -11.65
CA GLU A 131 -10.32 -11.32 -12.39
C GLU A 131 -9.10 -11.62 -11.48
N CYS A 132 -9.33 -11.91 -10.20
CA CYS A 132 -8.27 -12.10 -9.24
C CYS A 132 -7.62 -13.49 -9.36
N ASP A 133 -6.33 -13.51 -9.69
CA ASP A 133 -5.46 -14.66 -9.44
C ASP A 133 -4.74 -14.46 -8.09
N ILE A 134 -5.22 -15.14 -7.05
CA ILE A 134 -4.67 -15.03 -5.69
C ILE A 134 -3.22 -15.55 -5.59
N ASN A 135 -2.81 -16.42 -6.51
CA ASN A 135 -1.51 -17.09 -6.53
C ASN A 135 -0.59 -16.56 -7.63
N ALA A 136 -0.92 -15.40 -8.23
CA ALA A 136 -0.12 -14.76 -9.25
C ALA A 136 1.36 -14.66 -8.80
N GLN A 137 2.26 -15.17 -9.64
CA GLN A 137 3.70 -15.13 -9.38
C GLN A 137 4.31 -13.86 -9.94
N GLU A 138 4.41 -12.83 -9.10
CA GLU A 138 4.72 -11.47 -9.52
C GLU A 138 5.37 -10.64 -8.41
N GLY A 139 5.97 -9.52 -8.82
CA GLY A 139 6.67 -8.61 -7.92
C GLY A 139 7.95 -9.21 -7.31
N GLU A 140 8.71 -8.36 -6.63
CA GLU A 140 10.00 -8.72 -6.01
C GLU A 140 9.89 -9.87 -4.99
N PHE A 141 8.79 -9.94 -4.25
CA PHE A 141 8.56 -11.00 -3.25
C PHE A 141 7.97 -12.28 -3.86
N GLY A 142 7.66 -12.30 -5.15
CA GLY A 142 7.21 -13.50 -5.84
C GLY A 142 5.70 -13.74 -5.81
N ASN A 143 4.95 -13.30 -4.79
CA ASN A 143 3.48 -13.24 -4.82
C ASN A 143 2.93 -12.34 -3.70
N ALA A 144 1.61 -12.14 -3.66
CA ALA A 144 0.93 -11.31 -2.66
C ALA A 144 1.14 -11.83 -1.22
N LEU A 145 1.09 -13.15 -1.00
CA LEU A 145 1.26 -13.76 0.33
C LEU A 145 2.67 -13.53 0.89
N GLN A 146 3.70 -13.76 0.06
CA GLN A 146 5.09 -13.47 0.43
C GLN A 146 5.31 -11.97 0.69
N GLY A 147 4.66 -11.10 -0.10
CA GLY A 147 4.70 -9.65 0.10
C GLY A 147 4.10 -9.22 1.44
N ALA A 148 2.94 -9.78 1.82
CA ALA A 148 2.33 -9.53 3.13
C ALA A 148 3.19 -10.05 4.28
N ALA A 149 3.71 -11.29 4.16
CA ALA A 149 4.55 -11.93 5.16
C ALA A 149 5.85 -11.14 5.40
N SER A 150 6.54 -10.74 4.33
CA SER A 150 7.75 -9.90 4.36
C SER A 150 7.52 -8.55 5.08
N LYS A 151 6.29 -8.02 5.02
CA LYS A 151 5.93 -6.72 5.61
C LYS A 151 5.26 -6.83 6.97
N GLY A 152 5.10 -8.03 7.53
CA GLY A 152 4.42 -8.26 8.80
C GLY A 152 2.93 -7.90 8.77
N ASN A 153 2.28 -7.97 7.61
CA ASN A 153 0.86 -7.68 7.46
C ASN A 153 0.01 -8.90 7.80
N GLU A 154 -0.01 -9.28 9.08
CA GLU A 154 -0.66 -10.50 9.58
C GLU A 154 -2.13 -10.64 9.15
N ALA A 155 -2.90 -9.55 9.22
CA ALA A 155 -4.30 -9.55 8.80
C ALA A 155 -4.46 -9.88 7.30
N ILE A 156 -3.54 -9.42 6.45
CA ILE A 156 -3.53 -9.82 5.04
C ILE A 156 -3.13 -11.28 4.88
N VAL A 157 -2.10 -11.74 5.60
CA VAL A 157 -1.66 -13.15 5.54
C VAL A 157 -2.83 -14.07 5.87
N GLN A 158 -3.55 -13.79 6.96
CA GLN A 158 -4.74 -14.56 7.34
C GLN A 158 -5.84 -14.49 6.29
N LEU A 159 -6.10 -13.30 5.72
CA LEU A 159 -7.08 -13.14 4.64
C LEU A 159 -6.74 -14.00 3.42
N LEU A 160 -5.50 -13.93 2.93
CA LEU A 160 -5.06 -14.69 1.76
C LEU A 160 -5.12 -16.20 2.01
N LEU A 161 -4.70 -16.67 3.19
CA LEU A 161 -4.78 -18.09 3.55
C LEU A 161 -6.22 -18.58 3.70
N THR A 162 -7.12 -17.75 4.21
CA THR A 162 -8.55 -18.06 4.30
C THR A 162 -9.17 -18.28 2.91
N HIS A 163 -8.62 -17.61 1.89
CA HIS A 163 -9.00 -17.75 0.49
C HIS A 163 -8.08 -18.69 -0.30
N GLU A 164 -7.44 -19.65 0.38
CA GLU A 164 -6.67 -20.75 -0.23
C GLU A 164 -5.45 -20.30 -1.06
N ALA A 165 -4.83 -19.17 -0.70
CA ALA A 165 -3.50 -18.83 -1.24
C ALA A 165 -2.49 -19.94 -0.91
N ASP A 166 -1.66 -20.30 -1.90
CA ASP A 166 -0.65 -21.35 -1.76
C ASP A 166 0.47 -20.91 -0.81
N VAL A 167 0.40 -21.44 0.41
CA VAL A 167 1.39 -21.19 1.48
C VAL A 167 2.79 -21.65 1.11
N ASN A 168 2.93 -22.63 0.21
CA ASN A 168 4.19 -23.22 -0.19
C ASN A 168 4.70 -22.68 -1.54
N ALA A 169 3.98 -21.73 -2.15
CA ALA A 169 4.36 -21.14 -3.42
C ALA A 169 5.80 -20.63 -3.36
N GLN A 170 6.63 -21.19 -4.25
CA GLN A 170 8.03 -20.84 -4.36
C GLN A 170 8.22 -19.67 -5.32
N GLY A 171 9.11 -18.75 -4.99
CA GLY A 171 9.44 -17.61 -5.84
C GLY A 171 9.96 -16.43 -5.03
N GLY A 172 10.26 -15.33 -5.75
CA GLY A 172 10.76 -14.10 -5.13
C GLY A 172 12.12 -14.26 -4.47
N TYR A 173 12.55 -13.20 -3.78
CA TYR A 173 13.87 -13.14 -3.15
C TYR A 173 14.05 -14.11 -1.98
N TYR A 174 12.98 -14.41 -1.24
CA TYR A 174 13.04 -15.18 0.01
C TYR A 174 12.76 -16.66 -0.16
N GLY A 175 12.28 -17.10 -1.32
CA GLY A 175 11.92 -18.49 -1.59
C GLY A 175 10.46 -18.79 -1.29
N ASN A 176 9.97 -18.56 -0.08
CA ASN A 176 8.55 -18.73 0.29
C ASN A 176 8.09 -17.76 1.40
N ALA A 177 6.80 -17.78 1.72
CA ALA A 177 6.19 -16.87 2.69
C ALA A 177 6.76 -17.03 4.11
N LEU A 178 7.07 -18.26 4.54
CA LEU A 178 7.67 -18.54 5.84
C LEU A 178 9.08 -17.96 5.95
N GLN A 179 9.90 -18.15 4.91
CA GLN A 179 11.25 -17.60 4.84
C GLN A 179 11.21 -16.06 4.78
N ALA A 180 10.25 -15.49 4.05
CA ALA A 180 10.04 -14.04 3.99
C ALA A 180 9.67 -13.44 5.36
N ALA A 181 8.80 -14.09 6.12
CA ALA A 181 8.43 -13.69 7.48
C ALA A 181 9.63 -13.81 8.44
N ALA A 182 10.38 -14.91 8.38
CA ALA A 182 11.54 -15.13 9.25
C ALA A 182 12.66 -14.10 9.02
N PHE A 183 12.88 -13.66 7.79
CA PHE A 183 13.91 -12.66 7.49
C PHE A 183 13.58 -11.26 8.05
N ASN A 184 12.31 -10.86 8.01
CA ASN A 184 11.87 -9.52 8.43
C ASN A 184 11.28 -9.47 9.85
N TRP A 185 11.46 -10.54 10.65
CA TRP A 185 11.04 -10.57 12.05
C TRP A 185 11.72 -9.43 12.83
N LYS A 186 10.92 -8.55 13.44
CA LYS A 186 11.38 -7.41 14.24
C LYS A 186 10.70 -7.39 15.59
#